data_AF-A0A2W1BBJ1-F1
#
_entry.id   AF-A0A2W1BBJ1-F1
#
_cell.length_a   1.000
_cell.length_b   1.000
_cell.length_c   1.000
_cell.angle_alpha   90.00
_cell.angle_beta   90.00
_cell.angle_gamma   90.00
#
_symmetry.space_group_name_H-M   'P 1'
#
loop_
_entity.id
_entity.type
_entity.pdbx_description
1 polymer ?
#
loop_
_entity_poly.entity_id
_entity_poly.type
_entity_poly.pdbx_seq_one_letter_code
_entity_poly.pdbx_strand_id
1 'polypeptide(L)'
;MLSGYFISEPVYSLTPSSKYPVPRDTQHLKVPYYVKENFHTDYQGSLRRLEMAIEEEYIVGLRHACQRERNYRDSMVWKARNFGDSRQYADAQKLRTPSCEKLQKYHR
;
A
#
# COMPACT_ATOMS: atom_id res chain seq x y z
N MET A 1 12.30 32.73 14.10
CA MET A 1 10.91 32.48 13.66
C MET A 1 10.84 31.06 13.13
N LEU A 2 10.20 30.14 13.85
CA LEU A 2 10.01 28.75 13.41
C LEU A 2 8.90 28.76 12.37
N SER A 3 9.23 28.60 11.09
CA SER A 3 8.27 28.41 10.02
C SER A 3 7.55 27.09 10.27
N GLY A 4 6.35 27.17 10.83
CA GLY A 4 5.43 26.05 10.89
C GLY A 4 5.24 25.52 9.49
N TYR A 5 5.64 24.29 9.24
CA TYR A 5 5.27 23.56 8.05
C TYR A 5 3.73 23.60 7.99
N PHE A 6 3.19 24.43 7.10
CA PHE A 6 1.84 24.24 6.61
C PHE A 6 1.87 22.93 5.83
N ILE A 7 1.79 21.81 6.54
CA ILE A 7 1.49 20.52 5.94
C ILE A 7 0.08 20.70 5.40
N SER A 8 -0.03 21.05 4.12
CA SER A 8 -1.33 21.09 3.45
C SER A 8 -1.94 19.71 3.62
N GLU A 9 -3.12 19.66 4.21
CA GLU A 9 -3.82 18.40 4.43
C GLU A 9 -3.93 17.64 3.08
N PRO A 10 -3.61 16.33 3.02
CA PRO A 10 -3.59 15.61 1.76
C PRO A 10 -4.98 15.61 1.12
N VAL A 11 -5.02 15.61 -0.22
CA VAL A 11 -6.29 15.68 -0.96
C VAL A 11 -6.99 14.33 -1.09
N TYR A 12 -6.32 13.24 -0.71
CA TYR A 12 -6.81 11.87 -0.72
C TYR A 12 -6.19 11.05 0.41
N SER A 13 -6.68 9.81 0.57
CA SER A 13 -6.10 8.75 1.39
C SER A 13 -6.19 7.40 0.67
N LEU A 14 -5.19 6.54 0.83
CA LEU A 14 -5.24 5.14 0.38
C LEU A 14 -6.06 4.23 1.31
N THR A 15 -6.54 4.77 2.44
CA THR A 15 -7.36 4.05 3.42
C THR A 15 -8.62 4.87 3.76
N PRO A 16 -9.77 4.21 3.96
CA PRO A 16 -11.00 4.91 4.33
C PRO A 16 -10.88 5.52 5.73
N SER A 17 -11.49 6.69 5.92
CA SER A 17 -11.62 7.30 7.25
C SER A 17 -12.79 8.29 7.27
N SER A 18 -13.17 8.76 8.45
CA SER A 18 -14.21 9.80 8.58
C SER A 18 -13.86 11.09 7.82
N LYS A 19 -12.57 11.37 7.61
CA LYS A 19 -12.10 12.53 6.82
C LYS A 19 -12.12 12.29 5.31
N TYR A 20 -11.97 11.05 4.89
CA TYR A 20 -11.95 10.65 3.48
C TYR A 20 -12.99 9.53 3.27
N PRO A 21 -14.29 9.87 3.26
CA PRO A 21 -15.35 8.86 3.20
C PRO A 21 -15.67 8.40 1.77
N VAL A 22 -15.36 9.18 0.74
CA VAL A 22 -15.82 8.91 -0.64
C VAL A 22 -14.84 8.00 -1.37
N PRO A 23 -15.21 6.75 -1.72
CA PRO A 23 -14.35 5.83 -2.45
C PRO A 23 -14.26 6.21 -3.94
N ARG A 24 -13.09 5.99 -4.52
CA ARG A 24 -12.78 6.17 -5.94
C ARG A 24 -11.73 5.16 -6.37
N ASP A 25 -11.65 4.89 -7.67
CA ASP A 25 -10.60 4.07 -8.26
C ASP A 25 -9.84 4.86 -9.32
N THR A 26 -8.52 4.71 -9.36
CA THR A 26 -7.71 5.36 -10.41
C THR A 26 -8.06 4.78 -11.78
N GLN A 27 -7.95 5.59 -12.83
CA GLN A 27 -8.40 5.14 -14.15
C GLN A 27 -7.57 3.97 -14.71
N HIS A 28 -6.24 3.98 -14.52
CA HIS A 28 -5.33 3.06 -15.18
C HIS A 28 -5.17 1.74 -14.42
N LEU A 29 -4.70 1.79 -13.17
CA LEU A 29 -4.42 0.60 -12.36
C LEU A 29 -5.59 0.14 -11.47
N LYS A 30 -6.71 0.86 -11.47
CA LYS A 30 -7.87 0.62 -10.59
C LYS A 30 -7.47 0.55 -9.12
N VAL A 31 -6.57 1.45 -8.71
CA VAL A 31 -6.14 1.56 -7.32
C VAL A 31 -7.23 2.27 -6.52
N PRO A 32 -7.75 1.67 -5.44
CA PRO A 32 -8.75 2.32 -4.60
C PRO A 32 -8.11 3.44 -3.79
N TYR A 33 -8.77 4.60 -3.77
CA TYR A 33 -8.43 5.75 -2.95
C TYR A 33 -9.70 6.44 -2.45
N TYR A 34 -9.54 7.29 -1.45
CA TYR A 34 -10.63 7.95 -0.77
C TYR A 34 -10.41 9.45 -0.72
N VAL A 35 -11.47 10.22 -0.93
CA VAL A 35 -11.44 11.68 -0.94
C VAL A 35 -12.51 12.26 0.00
N LYS A 36 -12.45 13.57 0.23
CA LYS A 36 -13.48 14.33 0.96
C LYS A 36 -14.77 14.41 0.14
N GLU A 37 -15.91 14.65 0.80
CA GLU A 37 -17.21 14.77 0.13
C GLU A 37 -17.24 15.88 -0.93
N ASN A 38 -16.60 17.01 -0.64
CA ASN A 38 -16.51 18.17 -1.52
C ASN A 38 -15.29 18.15 -2.45
N PHE A 39 -14.65 16.99 -2.66
CA PHE A 39 -13.47 16.89 -3.51
C PHE A 39 -13.69 17.44 -4.93
N HIS A 40 -14.86 17.19 -5.52
CA HIS A 40 -15.18 17.66 -6.87
C HIS A 40 -15.27 19.18 -7.01
N THR A 41 -15.59 19.89 -5.93
CA THR A 41 -15.66 21.36 -5.91
C THR A 41 -14.33 21.98 -5.48
N ASP A 42 -13.66 21.37 -4.51
CA ASP A 42 -12.47 21.94 -3.86
C ASP A 42 -11.19 21.65 -4.64
N TYR A 43 -11.10 20.49 -5.30
CA TYR A 43 -9.91 20.08 -6.01
C TYR A 43 -9.87 20.68 -7.43
N GLN A 44 -9.08 21.73 -7.59
CA GLN A 44 -8.87 22.42 -8.88
C GLN A 44 -7.67 21.86 -9.68
N GLY A 45 -7.01 20.81 -9.18
CA GLY A 45 -5.83 20.21 -9.82
C GLY A 45 -6.17 19.23 -10.95
N SER A 46 -5.15 18.74 -11.64
CA SER A 46 -5.32 17.72 -12.67
C SER A 46 -5.57 16.36 -12.03
N LEU A 47 -6.79 15.84 -12.16
CA LEU A 47 -7.16 14.51 -11.67
C LEU A 47 -6.23 13.42 -12.23
N ARG A 48 -5.85 13.51 -13.52
CA ARG A 48 -4.90 12.57 -14.13
C ARG A 48 -3.54 12.59 -13.44
N ARG A 49 -3.00 13.77 -13.11
CA ARG A 49 -1.71 13.87 -12.39
C ARG A 49 -1.80 13.34 -10.98
N LEU A 50 -2.92 13.61 -10.31
CA LEU A 50 -3.20 13.05 -8.99
C LEU A 50 -3.22 11.53 -9.02
N GLU A 51 -4.00 10.93 -9.92
CA GLU A 51 -4.13 9.48 -10.03
C GLU A 51 -2.80 8.80 -10.38
N MET A 52 -1.97 9.40 -11.24
CA MET A 52 -0.61 8.87 -11.50
C MET A 52 0.26 8.85 -10.23
N ALA A 53 0.20 9.91 -9.41
CA ALA A 53 0.94 9.97 -8.15
C ALA A 53 0.41 8.95 -7.12
N ILE A 54 -0.91 8.78 -7.05
CA ILE A 54 -1.57 7.76 -6.21
C ILE A 54 -1.11 6.35 -6.61
N GLU A 55 -1.08 6.06 -7.91
CA GLU A 55 -0.64 4.78 -8.43
C GLU A 55 0.84 4.50 -8.11
N GLU A 56 1.70 5.50 -8.28
CA GLU A 56 3.12 5.39 -7.93
C GLU A 56 3.30 5.10 -6.43
N GLU A 57 2.66 5.89 -5.56
CA GLU A 57 2.71 5.69 -4.11
C GLU A 57 2.20 4.30 -3.71
N TYR A 58 1.08 3.88 -4.29
CA TYR A 58 0.49 2.57 -4.00
C TYR A 58 1.44 1.42 -4.36
N ILE A 59 2.08 1.49 -5.53
CA ILE A 59 3.04 0.49 -5.97
C ILE A 59 4.29 0.48 -5.07
N VAL A 60 4.80 1.64 -4.67
CA VAL A 60 5.91 1.74 -3.70
C VAL A 60 5.51 1.13 -2.36
N GLY A 61 4.31 1.43 -1.86
CA GLY A 61 3.74 0.83 -0.66
C GLY A 61 3.65 -0.69 -0.74
N LEU A 62 3.16 -1.22 -1.86
CA LEU A 62 3.11 -2.66 -2.13
C LEU A 62 4.51 -3.30 -2.15
N ARG A 63 5.51 -2.65 -2.74
CA ARG A 63 6.90 -3.13 -2.72
C ARG A 63 7.43 -3.24 -1.29
N HIS A 64 7.24 -2.21 -0.48
CA HIS A 64 7.67 -2.24 0.92
C HIS A 64 6.92 -3.30 1.74
N ALA A 65 5.61 -3.45 1.55
CA ALA A 65 4.82 -4.48 2.21
C ALA A 65 5.27 -5.89 1.79
N CYS A 66 5.46 -6.12 0.50
CA CYS A 66 5.99 -7.38 -0.04
C CYS A 66 7.36 -7.71 0.57
N GLN A 67 8.27 -6.73 0.66
CA GLN A 67 9.58 -6.97 1.28
C GLN A 67 9.45 -7.38 2.75
N ARG A 68 8.57 -6.75 3.51
CA ARG A 68 8.31 -7.13 4.92
C ARG A 68 7.75 -8.55 5.02
N GLU A 69 6.79 -8.91 4.18
CA GLU A 69 6.20 -10.26 4.15
C GLU A 69 7.26 -11.33 3.82
N ARG A 70 8.12 -11.08 2.82
CA ARG A 70 9.23 -11.97 2.47
C ARG A 70 10.23 -12.12 3.61
N ASN A 71 10.67 -11.00 4.19
CA ASN A 71 11.60 -11.00 5.31
C ASN A 71 11.05 -11.80 6.51
N TYR A 72 9.75 -11.64 6.80
CA TYR A 72 9.09 -12.39 7.86
C TYR A 72 9.08 -13.89 7.57
N ARG A 73 8.65 -14.28 6.37
CA ARG A 73 8.66 -15.70 5.95
C ARG A 73 10.07 -16.30 6.03
N ASP A 74 11.06 -15.61 5.49
CA ASP A 74 12.43 -16.10 5.43
C ASP A 74 13.04 -16.22 6.84
N SER A 75 12.67 -15.30 7.75
CA SER A 75 13.04 -15.36 9.17
C SER A 75 12.40 -16.55 9.90
N MET A 76 11.12 -16.86 9.62
CA MET A 76 10.43 -18.03 10.16
C MET A 76 11.03 -19.34 9.64
N VAL A 77 11.37 -19.38 8.35
CA VAL A 77 12.08 -20.51 7.73
C VAL A 77 13.45 -20.72 8.38
N TRP A 78 14.23 -19.65 8.54
CA TRP A 78 15.54 -19.71 9.15
C TRP A 78 15.45 -20.19 10.61
N LYS A 79 14.50 -19.65 11.37
CA LYS A 79 14.23 -20.09 12.75
C LYS A 79 13.92 -21.59 12.80
N ALA A 80 12.97 -22.07 12.01
CA ALA A 80 12.56 -23.48 12.03
C ALA A 80 13.71 -24.43 11.66
N ARG A 81 14.57 -24.04 10.71
CA ARG A 81 15.76 -24.81 10.34
C ARG A 81 16.76 -24.94 11.49
N ASN A 82 17.03 -23.85 12.22
CA ASN A 82 17.98 -23.88 13.33
C ASN A 82 17.48 -24.68 14.54
N PHE A 83 16.16 -24.69 14.78
CA PHE A 83 15.58 -25.49 15.85
C PHE A 83 15.33 -26.97 15.47
N GLY A 84 15.48 -27.32 14.18
CA GLY A 84 15.24 -28.68 13.69
C GLY A 84 13.76 -29.09 13.66
N ASP A 85 12.83 -28.14 13.72
CA ASP A 85 11.39 -28.43 13.72
C ASP A 85 10.84 -28.47 12.29
N SER A 86 10.62 -29.70 11.80
CA SER A 86 10.11 -29.95 10.45
C SER A 86 8.67 -29.47 10.23
N ARG A 87 7.84 -29.43 11.28
CA ARG A 87 6.46 -28.92 11.19
C ARG A 87 6.47 -27.40 11.04
N GLN A 88 7.20 -26.71 11.91
CA GLN A 88 7.38 -25.26 11.79
C GLN A 88 8.02 -24.86 10.45
N TYR A 89 8.93 -25.68 9.91
CA TYR A 89 9.53 -25.42 8.61
C TYR A 89 8.52 -25.56 7.46
N ALA A 90 7.65 -26.56 7.51
CA ALA A 90 6.58 -26.73 6.53
C ALA A 90 5.55 -25.59 6.60
N ASP A 91 5.23 -25.13 7.81
CA ASP A 91 4.29 -24.03 8.01
C ASP A 91 4.88 -22.68 7.58
N ALA A 92 6.15 -22.42 7.89
CA ALA A 92 6.85 -21.22 7.45
C ALA A 92 6.90 -21.10 5.92
N GLN A 93 7.05 -22.23 5.19
CA GLN A 93 7.01 -22.22 3.73
C GLN A 93 5.63 -21.89 3.15
N LYS A 94 4.55 -22.18 3.89
CA LYS A 94 3.17 -21.88 3.47
C LYS A 94 2.74 -20.44 3.78
N LEU A 95 3.58 -19.66 4.46
CA LEU A 95 3.29 -18.26 4.74
C LEU A 95 3.08 -17.50 3.42
N ARG A 96 1.87 -16.97 3.28
CA ARG A 96 1.47 -16.21 2.10
C ARG A 96 2.11 -14.83 2.10
N THR A 97 2.34 -14.32 0.90
CA THR A 97 2.86 -12.98 0.66
C THR A 97 1.87 -12.20 -0.20
N PRO A 98 0.69 -11.85 0.33
CA PRO A 98 -0.40 -11.27 -0.45
C PRO A 98 -0.03 -9.93 -1.10
N SER A 99 0.84 -9.11 -0.48
CA SER A 99 1.31 -7.87 -1.08
C SER A 99 2.22 -8.13 -2.28
N CYS A 100 3.05 -9.18 -2.21
CA CYS A 100 3.84 -9.63 -3.36
C CYS A 100 2.95 -10.17 -4.49
N GLU A 101 1.93 -10.97 -4.16
CA GLU A 101 0.97 -11.50 -5.13
C GLU A 101 0.22 -10.36 -5.85
N LYS A 102 -0.18 -9.30 -5.12
CA LYS A 102 -0.79 -8.10 -5.70
C LYS A 102 0.20 -7.34 -6.59
N LEU A 103 1.42 -7.08 -6.11
CA LEU A 103 2.44 -6.38 -6.86
C LEU A 103 2.74 -7.06 -8.21
N GLN A 104 2.80 -8.39 -8.24
CA GLN A 104 3.05 -9.16 -9.45
C GLN A 104 1.99 -8.94 -10.55
N LYS A 105 0.75 -8.63 -10.18
CA LYS A 105 -0.33 -8.35 -11.15
C LYS A 105 -0.11 -7.05 -11.93
N TYR A 106 0.68 -6.13 -11.40
CA TYR A 106 1.01 -4.85 -12.05
C TYR A 106 2.26 -4.90 -12.92
N HIS A 107 2.99 -6.03 -12.92
CA HIS A 107 4.20 -6.24 -13.71
C HIS A 107 4.00 -7.17 -14.91
N ARG A 108 2.75 -7.62 -15.18
CA ARG A 108 2.39 -8.45 -16.34
C ARG A 108 1.74 -7.60 -17.42
#